data_AF-A0A932DRP5-F1
#
_entry.id   AF-A0A932DRP5-F1
#
_cell.length_a   1.000
_cell.length_b   1.000
_cell.length_c   1.000
_cell.angle_alpha   90.00
_cell.angle_beta   90.00
_cell.angle_gamma   90.00
#
_symmetry.space_group_name_H-M   'P 1'
#
loop_
_entity.id
_entity.type
_entity.pdbx_description
1 polymer ?
#
loop_
_entity_poly.entity_id
_entity_poly.type
_entity_poly.pdbx_seq_one_letter_code
_entity_poly.pdbx_strand_id
1 'polypeptide(L)'
;MNRLLAIAIDPPTGTGKTLSQTFPTLSSLISVIVKNSFTIAGTILLILLIFGGLMVIIGAGSSDSKKSAQGKALVTDAIIGFVIVITAYFIVQIVEVTTGLKILNSGL
;
A
#
# COMPACT_ATOMS: atom_id res chain seq x y z
N MET A 1 12.45 -20.81 -57.32
CA MET A 1 13.07 -19.86 -56.38
C MET A 1 12.05 -19.60 -55.28
N ASN A 2 12.15 -20.36 -54.19
CA ASN A 2 11.04 -20.55 -53.25
C ASN A 2 11.04 -19.48 -52.14
N ARG A 3 9.83 -19.02 -51.85
CA ARG A 3 9.45 -18.09 -50.80
C ARG A 3 9.82 -18.66 -49.44
N LEU A 4 10.75 -18.03 -48.74
CA LEU A 4 10.87 -18.14 -47.29
C LEU A 4 10.74 -16.73 -46.72
N LEU A 5 9.49 -16.26 -46.74
CA LEU A 5 9.03 -15.27 -45.78
C LEU A 5 9.19 -15.95 -44.42
N ALA A 6 10.09 -15.44 -43.58
CA ALA A 6 10.10 -15.81 -42.18
C ALA A 6 8.75 -15.37 -41.61
N ILE A 7 7.81 -16.32 -41.53
CA ILE A 7 6.66 -16.20 -40.64
C ILE A 7 7.28 -16.20 -39.25
N ALA A 8 7.32 -15.04 -38.60
CA ALA A 8 7.45 -15.03 -37.15
C ALA A 8 6.24 -15.82 -36.66
N ILE A 9 6.45 -17.08 -36.32
CA ILE A 9 5.51 -17.84 -35.51
C ILE A 9 5.60 -17.17 -34.15
N ASP A 10 4.88 -16.05 -33.98
CA ASP A 10 4.38 -15.72 -32.66
C ASP A 10 3.66 -16.99 -32.20
N PRO A 11 4.09 -17.63 -31.10
CA PRO A 11 3.34 -18.75 -30.58
C PRO A 11 1.89 -18.27 -30.44
N PRO A 12 0.88 -19.10 -30.78
CA PRO A 12 -0.52 -18.72 -30.68
C PRO A 12 -0.92 -18.69 -29.20
N THR A 13 -0.32 -17.79 -28.42
CA THR A 13 -0.96 -17.15 -27.29
C THR A 13 -1.95 -16.14 -27.86
N GLY A 14 -2.97 -16.67 -28.53
CA GLY A 14 -4.21 -15.92 -28.71
C GLY A 14 -4.62 -15.45 -27.32
N THR A 15 -4.79 -14.14 -27.18
CA THR A 15 -5.02 -13.38 -25.94
C THR A 15 -3.73 -12.98 -25.21
N GLY A 16 -3.45 -11.68 -25.21
CA GLY A 16 -2.49 -11.01 -24.32
C GLY A 16 -2.87 -11.18 -22.85
N LYS A 17 -2.64 -12.38 -22.34
CA LYS A 17 -2.85 -12.77 -20.96
C LYS A 17 -1.65 -13.63 -20.57
N THR A 18 -0.62 -12.93 -20.13
CA THR A 18 0.42 -13.46 -19.25
C THR A 18 -0.22 -14.32 -18.15
N LEU A 19 0.56 -15.21 -17.56
CA LEU A 19 0.16 -16.10 -16.45
C LEU A 19 -0.51 -15.37 -15.25
N SER A 20 -0.55 -14.03 -15.27
CA SER A 20 -1.42 -13.13 -14.51
C SER A 20 -2.94 -13.46 -14.55
N GLN A 21 -3.39 -14.30 -15.46
CA GLN A 21 -4.82 -14.56 -15.71
C GLN A 21 -5.33 -15.94 -15.27
N THR A 22 -4.48 -16.74 -14.64
CA THR A 22 -4.90 -18.00 -14.00
C THR A 22 -5.32 -17.81 -12.53
N PHE A 23 -4.98 -16.67 -11.89
CA PHE A 23 -5.51 -16.28 -10.57
C PHE A 23 -6.11 -14.86 -10.51
N PRO A 24 -7.03 -14.49 -11.43
CA PRO A 24 -7.54 -13.12 -11.56
C PRO A 24 -8.35 -12.63 -10.36
N THR A 25 -8.88 -13.53 -9.53
CA THR A 25 -9.80 -13.15 -8.45
C THR A 25 -9.08 -12.76 -7.16
N LEU A 26 -8.10 -13.57 -6.72
CA LEU A 26 -7.45 -13.33 -5.43
C LEU A 26 -6.51 -12.12 -5.48
N SER A 27 -5.73 -11.99 -6.56
CA SER A 27 -4.77 -10.89 -6.68
C SER A 27 -5.46 -9.52 -6.85
N SER A 28 -6.57 -9.49 -7.58
CA SER A 28 -7.39 -8.28 -7.74
C SER A 28 -8.06 -7.86 -6.43
N LEU A 29 -8.64 -8.83 -5.70
CA LEU A 29 -9.26 -8.57 -4.39
C LEU A 29 -8.23 -8.04 -3.38
N ILE A 30 -7.05 -8.65 -3.32
CA ILE A 30 -5.96 -8.21 -2.43
C ILE A 30 -5.48 -6.81 -2.82
N SER A 31 -5.30 -6.53 -4.11
CA SER A 31 -4.91 -5.21 -4.62
C SER A 31 -5.87 -4.10 -4.17
N VAL A 32 -7.18 -4.33 -4.31
CA VAL A 32 -8.20 -3.37 -3.87
C VAL A 32 -8.16 -3.13 -2.37
N ILE A 33 -8.06 -4.21 -1.57
CA ILE A 33 -8.00 -4.12 -0.10
C ILE A 33 -6.75 -3.35 0.33
N VAL A 34 -5.58 -3.71 -0.21
CA VAL A 34 -4.30 -3.11 0.12
C VAL A 34 -4.28 -1.62 -0.24
N LYS A 35 -4.70 -1.26 -1.46
CA LYS A 35 -4.74 0.14 -1.92
C LYS A 35 -5.72 0.99 -1.08
N ASN A 36 -6.87 0.44 -0.74
CA ASN A 36 -7.84 1.13 0.12
C ASN A 36 -7.31 1.29 1.55
N SER A 37 -6.65 0.26 2.09
CA SER A 37 -6.03 0.30 3.42
C SER A 37 -4.97 1.39 3.53
N PHE A 38 -4.10 1.54 2.52
CA PHE A 38 -3.10 2.62 2.52
C PHE A 38 -3.72 4.02 2.54
N THR A 39 -4.81 4.23 1.79
CA THR A 39 -5.55 5.50 1.79
C THR A 39 -6.16 5.80 3.16
N ILE A 40 -6.77 4.80 3.78
CA ILE A 40 -7.38 4.91 5.12
C ILE A 40 -6.29 5.15 6.18
N ALA A 41 -5.19 4.40 6.13
CA ALA A 41 -4.08 4.52 7.07
C ALA A 41 -3.45 5.91 7.04
N GLY A 42 -3.21 6.47 5.84
CA GLY A 42 -2.70 7.84 5.70
C GLY A 42 -3.66 8.88 6.27
N THR A 43 -4.97 8.71 6.07
CA THR A 43 -6.00 9.59 6.62
C THR A 43 -6.03 9.55 8.15
N ILE A 44 -6.04 8.35 8.73
CA ILE A 44 -6.05 8.16 10.19
C ILE A 44 -4.77 8.73 10.81
N LEU A 45 -3.61 8.50 10.20
CA LEU A 45 -2.34 9.03 10.66
C LEU A 45 -2.37 10.56 10.75
N LEU A 46 -2.87 11.23 9.71
CA LEU A 46 -2.99 12.69 9.70
C LEU A 46 -3.85 13.19 10.88
N ILE A 47 -4.99 12.54 11.11
CA ILE A 47 -5.90 12.89 12.21
C ILE A 47 -5.20 12.68 13.56
N LEU A 48 -4.56 11.53 13.78
CA LEU A 48 -3.86 11.24 15.03
C LEU A 48 -2.70 12.20 15.29
N LEU A 49 -1.96 12.59 14.24
CA LEU A 49 -0.87 13.55 14.35
C LEU A 49 -1.37 14.94 14.75
N ILE A 50 -2.46 15.41 14.12
CA ILE A 50 -3.06 16.72 14.43
C ILE A 50 -3.63 16.71 15.85
N PHE A 51 -4.49 15.73 16.19
CA PHE A 51 -5.11 15.65 17.51
C PHE A 51 -4.09 15.41 18.62
N GLY A 52 -3.16 14.47 18.43
CA GLY A 52 -2.09 14.17 19.36
C GLY A 52 -1.16 15.37 19.56
N GLY A 53 -0.73 16.01 18.46
CA GLY A 53 0.12 17.19 18.50
C GLY A 53 -0.54 18.36 19.23
N LEU A 54 -1.80 18.68 18.91
CA LEU A 54 -2.55 19.72 19.61
C LEU A 54 -2.73 19.40 21.09
N MET A 55 -3.01 18.15 21.44
CA MET A 55 -3.16 17.71 22.83
C MET A 55 -1.86 17.85 23.63
N VAL A 56 -0.70 17.58 23.02
CA VAL A 56 0.61 17.82 23.65
C VAL A 56 0.81 19.31 23.93
N ILE A 57 0.53 20.17 22.95
CA ILE A 57 0.72 21.64 23.06
C ILE A 57 -0.20 22.22 24.15
N ILE A 58 -1.49 21.86 24.12
CA ILE A 58 -2.48 22.34 25.09
C ILE A 58 -2.14 21.83 26.49
N GLY A 59 -1.78 20.54 26.64
CA GLY A 59 -1.41 19.96 27.92
C GLY A 59 -0.14 20.58 28.51
N ALA A 60 0.83 20.94 27.67
CA ALA A 60 2.05 21.62 28.10
C ALA A 60 1.79 23.05 28.60
N GLY A 61 0.82 23.77 28.03
CA GLY A 61 0.46 25.13 28.46
C GLY A 61 -0.45 25.20 29.69
N SER A 62 -1.17 24.12 30.02
CA SER A 62 -2.23 24.16 31.04
C SER A 62 -1.85 23.54 32.40
N SER A 63 -0.56 23.19 32.61
CA SER A 63 -0.10 22.36 33.74
C SER A 63 -0.85 21.01 33.90
N ASP A 64 -1.59 20.59 32.87
CA ASP A 64 -2.37 19.36 32.85
C ASP A 64 -1.50 18.23 32.29
N SER A 65 -0.66 17.68 33.16
CA SER A 65 0.30 16.61 32.85
C SER A 65 -0.36 15.38 32.24
N LYS A 66 -1.65 15.13 32.53
CA LYS A 66 -2.41 14.00 31.99
C LYS A 66 -2.65 14.16 30.50
N LYS A 67 -3.08 15.35 30.06
CA LYS A 67 -3.30 15.64 28.63
C LYS A 67 -1.98 15.63 27.86
N SER A 68 -0.91 16.16 28.44
CA SER A 68 0.41 16.12 27.79
C SER A 68 0.92 14.69 27.60
N ALA A 69 0.79 13.84 28.63
CA ALA A 69 1.15 12.42 28.54
C ALA A 69 0.30 11.67 27.50
N GLN A 70 -1.02 11.91 27.47
CA GLN A 70 -1.92 11.30 26.51
C GLN A 70 -1.59 11.72 25.07
N GLY A 71 -1.34 13.01 24.83
CA GLY A 71 -0.95 13.49 23.51
C GLY A 71 0.36 12.87 23.02
N LYS A 72 1.36 12.72 23.92
CA LYS A 72 2.63 12.05 23.59
C LYS A 72 2.42 10.58 23.23
N ALA A 73 1.54 9.89 23.95
CA ALA A 73 1.18 8.52 23.64
C ALA A 73 0.53 8.43 22.25
N LEU A 74 -0.45 9.28 21.94
CA LEU A 74 -1.09 9.32 20.62
C LEU A 74 -0.10 9.56 19.48
N VAL A 75 0.85 10.50 19.65
CA VAL A 75 1.88 10.76 18.64
C VAL A 75 2.81 9.56 18.47
N THR A 76 3.17 8.90 19.58
CA THR A 76 4.00 7.69 19.53
C THR A 76 3.29 6.55 18.80
N ASP A 77 2.01 6.33 19.10
CA ASP A 77 1.17 5.32 18.43
C ASP A 77 1.02 5.63 16.94
N ALA A 78 0.87 6.90 16.57
CA ALA A 78 0.82 7.33 15.18
C ALA A 78 2.14 7.05 14.43
N ILE A 79 3.29 7.29 15.07
CA ILE A 79 4.60 6.97 14.50
C ILE A 79 4.78 5.47 14.32
N ILE A 80 4.40 4.67 15.33
CA ILE A 80 4.46 3.20 15.24
C ILE A 80 3.59 2.71 14.08
N GLY A 81 2.36 3.21 13.98
CA GLY A 81 1.46 2.91 12.87
C GLY A 81 2.05 3.28 11.51
N PHE A 82 2.71 4.44 11.42
CA PHE A 82 3.39 4.87 10.19
C PHE A 82 4.50 3.91 9.76
N VAL A 83 5.35 3.49 10.70
CA VAL A 83 6.43 2.54 10.44
C VAL A 83 5.87 1.20 9.95
N ILE A 84 4.76 0.73 10.53
CA ILE A 84 4.09 -0.49 10.10
C ILE A 84 3.62 -0.36 8.65
N VAL A 85 2.99 0.76 8.28
CA VAL A 85 2.50 1.02 6.92
C VAL A 85 3.66 1.04 5.91
N ILE A 86 4.76 1.72 6.23
CA ILE A 86 5.97 1.73 5.38
C ILE A 86 6.51 0.31 5.21
N THR A 87 6.60 -0.46 6.30
CA THR A 87 7.09 -1.85 6.25
C THR A 87 6.17 -2.73 5.41
N ALA A 88 4.86 -2.56 5.53
CA ALA A 88 3.88 -3.27 4.70
C ALA A 88 4.06 -2.97 3.20
N TYR A 89 4.39 -1.72 2.83
CA TYR A 89 4.70 -1.37 1.45
C TYR A 89 5.89 -2.16 0.90
N PHE A 90 6.98 -2.28 1.67
CA PHE A 90 8.13 -3.10 1.27
C PHE A 90 7.77 -4.56 1.06
N ILE A 91 6.96 -5.14 1.95
CA ILE A 91 6.51 -6.52 1.83
C ILE A 91 5.71 -6.71 0.53
N VAL A 92 4.74 -5.82 0.26
CA VAL A 92 3.94 -5.89 -0.97
C VAL A 92 4.84 -5.77 -2.20
N GLN A 93 5.81 -4.87 -2.20
CA GLN A 93 6.74 -4.69 -3.32
C GLN A 93 7.57 -5.95 -3.60
N ILE A 94 8.04 -6.65 -2.56
CA ILE A 94 8.76 -7.93 -2.72
C ILE A 94 7.83 -8.99 -3.32
N VAL A 95 6.58 -9.04 -2.87
CA VAL A 95 5.56 -9.96 -3.42
C VAL A 95 5.29 -9.65 -4.89
N GLU A 96 5.14 -8.38 -5.27
CA GLU A 96 4.97 -7.96 -6.67
C GLU A 96 6.14 -8.40 -7.56
N VAL A 97 7.38 -8.19 -7.11
CA VAL A 97 8.59 -8.57 -7.86
C VAL A 97 8.70 -10.08 -8.02
N THR A 98 8.38 -10.84 -6.97
CA THR A 98 8.48 -12.31 -6.98
C THR A 98 7.36 -12.96 -7.81
N THR A 99 6.15 -12.40 -7.77
CA THR A 99 4.98 -12.95 -8.48
C THR A 99 4.79 -12.38 -9.88
N GLY A 100 5.46 -11.26 -10.22
CA GLY A 100 5.27 -10.54 -11.48
C GLY A 100 3.89 -9.85 -11.59
N LEU A 101 3.14 -9.77 -10.50
CA LEU A 101 1.82 -9.16 -10.44
C LEU A 101 1.96 -7.71 -9.96
N LYS A 102 1.33 -6.77 -10.66
CA LYS A 102 1.13 -5.40 -10.14
C LYS A 102 -0.07 -5.44 -9.20
N ILE A 103 0.11 -5.02 -7.95
CA ILE A 103 -0.88 -4.97 -6.88
C ILE A 103 -1.12 -3.51 -6.46
N LEU A 104 -0.10 -2.66 -6.51
CA LEU A 104 -0.13 -1.27 -6.09
C LEU A 104 -0.53 -0.30 -7.22
N ASN A 105 -0.32 -0.71 -8.47
CA ASN A 105 -0.68 0.05 -9.68
C ASN A 105 -1.48 -0.80 -10.68
N SER A 106 -2.42 -1.59 -10.17
CA SER A 106 -3.49 -2.15 -11.00
C SER A 106 -4.41 -1.00 -11.40
N GLY A 107 -4.00 -0.24 -12.42
CA GLY A 107 -4.94 0.55 -13.19
C GLY A 107 -6.04 -0.41 -13.66
N LEU A 108 -7.29 0.00 -13.49
CA LEU A 108 -8.40 -0.63 -14.20
C LEU A 108 -8.04 -0.83 -15.68
#